data_AF-A0A327WV43-F1
#
_entry.id   AF-A0A327WV43-F1
#
_cell.length_a   1.000
_cell.length_b   1.000
_cell.length_c   1.000
_cell.angle_alpha   90.00
_cell.angle_beta   90.00
_cell.angle_gamma   90.00
#
_symmetry.space_group_name_H-M   'P 1'
#
loop_
_entity.id
_entity.type
_entity.pdbx_description
1 polymer ?
#
loop_
_entity_poly.entity_id
_entity_poly.type
_entity_poly.pdbx_seq_one_letter_code
_entity_poly.pdbx_strand_id
1 'polypeptide(L)'
;MSQAYHPFRNRRPSRERGPRDTSPQQTAYFEQALACLAAHPERISILVKNLHYYQQQQHLPKSAKAAIQRFEYLLAVTQDPHEIAQHVLEDSYEGRKFRQLPLLLKGLCDPAE
;
A
#
# COMPACT_ATOMS: atom_id res chain seq x y z
N MET A 1 28.69 -20.03 48.81
CA MET A 1 27.46 -19.29 48.47
C MET A 1 27.42 -19.14 46.95
N SER A 2 26.72 -20.04 46.26
CA SER A 2 26.70 -20.09 44.80
C SER A 2 25.41 -19.46 44.31
N GLN A 3 25.48 -18.23 43.79
CA GLN A 3 24.33 -17.54 43.24
C GLN A 3 23.97 -18.15 41.88
N ALA A 4 22.78 -18.71 41.76
CA ALA A 4 22.26 -19.25 40.51
C ALA A 4 21.96 -18.11 39.52
N TYR A 5 22.61 -18.14 38.36
CA TYR A 5 22.34 -17.23 37.25
C TYR A 5 21.03 -17.61 36.55
N HIS A 6 20.03 -16.72 36.59
CA HIS A 6 18.79 -16.85 35.82
C HIS A 6 18.81 -15.87 34.64
N PRO A 7 18.94 -16.33 33.39
CA PRO A 7 18.85 -15.43 32.24
C PRO A 7 17.40 -14.97 32.05
N PHE A 8 17.17 -13.66 32.06
CA PHE A 8 15.91 -13.04 31.67
C PHE A 8 15.61 -13.35 30.19
N ARG A 9 14.87 -14.42 29.91
CA ARG A 9 14.31 -14.68 28.58
C ARG A 9 13.10 -13.78 28.37
N ASN A 10 13.31 -12.59 27.83
CA ASN A 10 12.26 -11.78 27.20
C ASN A 10 11.80 -12.41 25.88
N ARG A 11 11.23 -13.62 25.93
CA ARG A 11 10.45 -14.18 24.82
C ARG A 11 9.03 -13.63 24.96
N ARG A 12 8.82 -12.39 24.50
CA ARG A 12 7.45 -11.98 24.15
C ARG A 12 6.98 -12.98 23.09
N PRO A 13 5.90 -13.75 23.30
CA PRO A 13 5.41 -14.62 22.26
C PRO A 13 5.17 -13.74 21.04
N SER A 14 5.84 -14.05 19.94
CA SER A 14 5.54 -13.46 18.65
C SER A 14 4.10 -13.86 18.37
N ARG A 15 3.13 -12.97 18.68
CA ARG A 15 1.77 -13.13 18.23
C ARG A 15 1.89 -13.27 16.73
N GLU A 16 1.68 -14.49 16.23
CA GLU A 16 1.47 -14.76 14.82
C GLU A 16 0.29 -13.88 14.41
N ARG A 17 0.60 -12.68 13.95
CA ARG A 17 -0.36 -11.86 13.24
C ARG A 17 -0.57 -12.64 11.96
N GLY A 18 -1.65 -13.40 11.91
CA GLY A 18 -2.15 -13.99 10.67
C GLY A 18 -2.17 -12.92 9.58
N PRO A 19 -2.16 -13.33 8.29
CA PRO A 19 -2.26 -12.38 7.20
C PRO A 19 -3.41 -11.42 7.50
N ARG A 20 -3.11 -10.12 7.55
CA ARG A 20 -4.16 -9.11 7.64
C ARG A 20 -4.85 -9.14 6.29
N ASP A 21 -5.90 -9.94 6.21
CA ASP A 21 -6.77 -9.92 5.05
C ASP A 21 -7.34 -8.50 4.94
N THR A 22 -7.21 -7.95 3.74
CA THR A 22 -7.78 -6.66 3.38
C THR A 22 -9.28 -6.73 3.67
N SER A 23 -9.83 -5.78 4.42
CA SER A 23 -11.27 -5.84 4.71
C SER A 23 -12.06 -5.72 3.40
N PRO A 24 -13.25 -6.34 3.29
CA PRO A 24 -14.08 -6.23 2.08
C PRO A 24 -14.35 -4.77 1.66
N GLN A 25 -14.52 -3.88 2.64
CA GLN A 25 -14.68 -2.44 2.43
C GLN A 25 -13.44 -1.80 1.80
N GLN A 26 -12.25 -2.21 2.24
CA GLN A 26 -11.00 -1.70 1.69
C GLN A 26 -10.79 -2.21 0.27
N THR A 27 -11.09 -3.48 -0.01
CA THR A 27 -11.04 -4.03 -1.38
C THR A 27 -11.99 -3.28 -2.32
N ALA A 28 -13.24 -3.03 -1.89
CA ALA A 28 -14.21 -2.27 -2.67
C ALA A 28 -13.73 -0.86 -3.01
N TYR A 29 -13.03 -0.19 -2.08
CA TYR A 29 -12.41 1.12 -2.34
C TYR A 29 -11.35 1.05 -3.45
N PHE A 30 -10.47 0.03 -3.41
CA PHE A 30 -9.45 -0.15 -4.46
C PHE A 30 -10.10 -0.43 -5.82
N GLU A 31 -11.07 -1.34 -5.87
CA GLU A 31 -11.80 -1.67 -7.10
C GLU A 31 -12.46 -0.44 -7.70
N GLN A 32 -13.17 0.35 -6.88
CA GLN A 32 -13.81 1.59 -7.34
C GLN A 32 -12.79 2.59 -7.87
N ALA A 33 -11.72 2.86 -7.12
CA ALA A 33 -10.71 3.85 -7.52
C ALA A 33 -9.97 3.44 -8.80
N LEU A 34 -9.66 2.16 -8.96
CA LEU A 34 -9.00 1.62 -10.14
C LEU A 34 -9.94 1.56 -11.35
N ALA A 35 -11.23 1.29 -11.15
CA ALA A 35 -12.24 1.40 -12.20
C ALA A 35 -12.36 2.84 -12.71
N CYS A 36 -12.35 3.83 -11.80
CA CYS A 36 -12.30 5.24 -12.17
C CYS A 36 -11.03 5.58 -12.97
N LEU A 37 -9.87 5.05 -12.57
CA LEU A 37 -8.61 5.24 -13.30
C LEU A 37 -8.65 4.60 -14.69
N ALA A 38 -9.26 3.43 -14.84
CA ALA A 38 -9.44 2.78 -16.13
C ALA A 38 -10.38 3.56 -17.07
N ALA A 39 -11.44 4.16 -16.51
CA ALA A 39 -12.35 5.04 -17.26
C ALA A 39 -11.71 6.38 -17.64
N HIS A 40 -10.76 6.86 -16.83
CA HIS A 40 -10.10 8.16 -16.96
C HIS A 40 -8.57 8.02 -16.82
N PRO A 41 -7.87 7.49 -17.83
CA PRO A 41 -6.42 7.25 -17.77
C PRO A 41 -5.60 8.51 -17.46
N GLU A 42 -6.08 9.70 -17.84
CA GLU A 42 -5.45 11.00 -17.55
C GLU A 42 -5.29 11.27 -16.04
N ARG A 43 -6.11 10.61 -15.21
CA ARG A 43 -6.06 10.72 -13.74
C ARG A 43 -4.88 9.99 -13.14
N ILE A 44 -4.07 9.28 -13.93
CA ILE A 44 -2.77 8.78 -13.47
C ILE A 44 -1.87 9.92 -12.95
N SER A 45 -2.05 11.14 -13.47
CA SER A 45 -1.40 12.34 -12.96
C SER A 45 -1.74 12.62 -11.49
N ILE A 46 -2.96 12.32 -11.03
CA ILE A 46 -3.37 12.43 -9.62
C ILE A 46 -2.61 11.41 -8.77
N LEU A 47 -2.50 10.17 -9.25
CA LEU A 47 -1.72 9.12 -8.58
C LEU A 47 -0.25 9.53 -8.42
N VAL A 48 0.37 10.07 -9.48
CA VAL A 48 1.74 10.60 -9.45
C VAL A 48 1.88 11.76 -8.47
N LYS A 49 0.93 12.71 -8.46
CA LYS A 49 0.91 13.84 -7.51
C LYS A 49 0.82 13.34 -6.07
N ASN A 50 -0.08 12.40 -5.79
CA ASN A 50 -0.23 11.81 -4.46
C ASN A 50 1.05 11.11 -4.03
N LEU A 51 1.66 10.33 -4.93
CA LEU A 51 2.93 9.65 -4.67
C LEU A 51 4.01 10.64 -4.25
N HIS A 52 4.21 11.70 -5.03
CA HIS A 52 5.19 12.74 -4.72
C HIS A 52 4.89 13.46 -3.41
N TYR A 53 3.62 13.76 -3.14
CA TYR A 53 3.19 14.36 -1.87
C TYR A 53 3.55 13.49 -0.66
N TYR A 54 3.30 12.18 -0.74
CA TYR A 54 3.61 11.28 0.37
C TYR A 54 5.12 11.01 0.48
N GLN A 55 5.88 10.92 -0.62
CA GLN A 55 7.34 10.78 -0.56
C GLN A 55 8.01 11.83 0.34
N GLN A 56 7.51 13.06 0.33
CA GLN A 56 8.07 14.19 1.09
C GLN A 56 7.75 14.15 2.59
N GLN A 57 6.85 13.27 3.05
CA GLN A 57 6.44 13.22 4.45
C GLN A 57 7.49 12.54 5.33
N GLN A 58 8.02 13.29 6.30
CA GLN A 58 9.11 12.81 7.18
C GLN A 58 8.68 11.61 8.05
N HIS A 59 7.44 11.64 8.57
CA HIS A 59 6.94 10.71 9.59
C HIS A 59 6.03 9.59 9.05
N LEU A 60 6.27 9.12 7.82
CA LEU A 60 5.55 7.95 7.30
C LEU A 60 5.98 6.63 7.99
N PRO A 61 5.02 5.74 8.30
CA PRO A 61 5.35 4.40 8.76
C PRO A 61 6.10 3.61 7.69
N LYS A 62 6.95 2.66 8.11
CA LYS A 62 7.77 1.83 7.21
C LYS A 62 6.96 1.12 6.12
N SER A 63 5.75 0.65 6.46
CA SER A 63 4.83 0.02 5.50
C SER A 63 4.42 0.96 4.38
N ALA A 64 4.13 2.22 4.70
CA ALA A 64 3.74 3.21 3.70
C ALA A 64 4.94 3.61 2.83
N LYS A 65 6.14 3.78 3.41
CA LYS A 65 7.37 4.02 2.62
C LYS A 65 7.65 2.88 1.64
N ALA A 66 7.46 1.63 2.07
CA ALA A 66 7.61 0.47 1.20
C ALA A 66 6.54 0.42 0.08
N ALA A 67 5.30 0.81 0.37
CA ALA A 67 4.25 0.90 -0.65
C ALA A 67 4.58 1.99 -1.70
N ILE A 68 5.07 3.15 -1.26
CA ILE A 68 5.49 4.25 -2.14
C ILE A 68 6.58 3.80 -3.11
N GLN A 69 7.65 3.18 -2.61
CA GLN A 69 8.75 2.67 -3.45
C GLN A 69 8.28 1.65 -4.50
N ARG A 70 7.31 0.80 -4.14
CA ARG A 70 6.75 -0.17 -5.09
C ARG A 70 5.90 0.50 -6.15
N PHE A 71 5.09 1.49 -5.77
CA PHE A 71 4.32 2.26 -6.75
C PHE A 71 5.23 3.05 -7.68
N GLU A 72 6.36 3.59 -7.20
CA GLU A 72 7.36 4.22 -8.07
C GLU A 72 7.87 3.25 -9.13
N TYR A 73 8.24 2.03 -8.72
CA TYR A 73 8.69 0.99 -9.64
C TYR A 73 7.58 0.59 -10.62
N LEU A 74 6.35 0.39 -10.13
CA LEU A 74 5.20 0.05 -10.98
C LEU A 74 4.96 1.12 -12.04
N LEU A 75 4.94 2.40 -11.66
CA LEU A 75 4.71 3.52 -12.56
C LEU A 75 5.86 3.79 -13.53
N ALA A 76 7.07 3.31 -13.21
CA ALA A 76 8.21 3.31 -14.12
C ALA A 76 8.12 2.18 -15.16
N VAL A 77 7.47 1.07 -14.82
CA VAL A 77 7.25 -0.07 -15.73
C VAL A 77 6.04 0.14 -16.63
N THR A 78 4.92 0.59 -16.05
CA THR A 78 3.66 0.74 -16.77
C THR A 78 2.85 1.94 -16.28
N GLN A 79 2.18 2.58 -17.23
CA GLN A 79 1.21 3.64 -17.00
C GLN A 79 -0.18 3.24 -17.51
N ASP A 80 -0.38 1.98 -17.89
CA ASP A 80 -1.68 1.45 -18.27
C ASP A 80 -2.53 1.24 -17.00
N PRO A 81 -3.69 1.92 -16.88
CA PRO A 81 -4.63 1.71 -15.77
C PRO A 81 -5.02 0.26 -15.54
N HIS A 82 -5.14 -0.55 -16.61
CA HIS A 82 -5.55 -1.94 -16.50
C HIS A 82 -4.46 -2.80 -15.86
N GLU A 83 -3.20 -2.62 -16.27
CA GLU A 83 -2.06 -3.32 -15.68
C GLU A 83 -1.85 -2.89 -14.22
N ILE A 84 -1.97 -1.58 -13.93
CA ILE A 84 -1.93 -1.06 -12.56
C ILE A 84 -3.01 -1.72 -11.71
N ALA A 85 -4.24 -1.81 -12.21
CA ALA A 85 -5.34 -2.43 -11.49
C ALA A 85 -5.07 -3.91 -11.19
N GLN A 86 -4.56 -4.65 -12.17
CA GLN A 86 -4.18 -6.06 -12.00
C GLN A 86 -3.14 -6.21 -10.90
N HIS A 87 -2.05 -5.45 -10.94
CA HIS A 87 -0.99 -5.52 -9.94
C HIS A 87 -1.46 -5.13 -8.54
N VAL A 88 -2.30 -4.09 -8.42
CA VAL A 88 -2.79 -3.62 -7.12
C VAL A 88 -3.80 -4.59 -6.51
N LEU A 89 -4.64 -5.26 -7.31
CA LEU A 89 -5.67 -6.19 -6.82
C LEU A 89 -5.19 -7.64 -6.69
N GLU A 90 -4.04 -7.99 -7.26
CA GLU A 90 -3.47 -9.34 -7.19
C GLU A 90 -3.38 -9.85 -5.74
N ASP A 91 -3.71 -11.12 -5.50
CA ASP A 91 -3.42 -11.76 -4.21
C ASP A 91 -1.95 -12.22 -4.12
N SER A 92 -1.05 -11.31 -4.45
CA SER A 92 0.39 -11.48 -4.32
C SER A 92 0.94 -10.68 -3.16
N TYR A 93 2.21 -10.93 -2.84
CA TYR A 93 2.94 -10.10 -1.88
C TYR A 93 2.98 -8.63 -2.31
N GLU A 94 3.13 -8.36 -3.62
CA GLU A 94 3.12 -7.02 -4.19
C GLU A 94 1.75 -6.36 -4.06
N GLY A 95 0.67 -7.05 -4.47
CA GLY A 95 -0.70 -6.57 -4.31
C GLY A 95 -1.02 -6.19 -2.86
N ARG A 96 -0.69 -7.06 -1.90
CA ARG A 96 -0.88 -6.78 -0.46
C ARG A 96 -0.09 -5.57 0.03
N LYS A 97 1.01 -5.22 -0.65
CA LYS A 97 1.87 -4.08 -0.30
C LYS A 97 1.38 -2.79 -0.91
N PHE A 98 0.90 -2.81 -2.16
CA PHE A 98 0.18 -1.69 -2.76
C PHE A 98 -1.04 -1.30 -1.91
N ARG A 99 -1.78 -2.31 -1.43
CA ARG A 99 -2.97 -2.09 -0.59
C ARG A 99 -2.69 -1.53 0.81
N GLN A 100 -1.43 -1.34 1.22
CA GLN A 100 -1.06 -0.74 2.52
C GLN A 100 -1.18 0.79 2.53
N LEU A 101 -1.29 1.43 1.37
CA LEU A 101 -1.42 2.89 1.26
C LEU A 101 -2.56 3.28 0.31
N PRO A 102 -3.83 3.06 0.69
CA PRO A 102 -5.01 3.43 -0.12
C PRO A 102 -5.04 4.92 -0.47
N LEU A 103 -4.42 5.76 0.37
CA LEU A 103 -4.34 7.21 0.17
C LEU A 103 -3.67 7.64 -1.13
N LEU A 104 -2.89 6.76 -1.79
CA LEU A 104 -2.34 7.04 -3.11
C LEU A 104 -3.43 7.17 -4.19
N LEU A 105 -4.57 6.52 -4.01
CA LEU A 105 -5.69 6.52 -4.95
C LEU A 105 -6.73 7.60 -4.64
N LYS A 106 -6.47 8.46 -3.64
CA LYS A 106 -7.38 9.54 -3.26
C LYS A 106 -7.56 10.52 -4.43
N GLY A 107 -8.80 10.88 -4.73
CA GLY A 107 -9.14 11.83 -5.80
C GLY A 107 -9.26 11.22 -7.20
N LEU A 108 -9.02 9.91 -7.38
CA LEU A 108 -9.17 9.28 -8.70
C LEU A 108 -10.62 9.22 -9.20
N CYS A 109 -11.60 9.17 -8.30
CA CYS A 109 -13.02 9.16 -8.67
C CYS A 109 -13.69 10.54 -8.55
N ASP A 110 -13.00 11.53 -7.98
CA ASP A 110 -13.58 12.87 -7.84
C ASP A 110 -13.73 13.50 -9.24
N PRO A 111 -14.79 14.31 -9.48
CA PRO A 111 -14.90 15.05 -10.72
C PRO A 111 -13.67 15.96 -10.86
N ALA A 112 -13.10 16.02 -12.07
CA ALA A 112 -12.04 16.99 -12.35
C ALA A 112 -12.64 18.40 -12.23
N GLU A 113 -12.36 19.07 -11.11
CA GLU A 113 -12.60 20.52 -10.96
C GLU A 113 -11.66 21.32 -11.87
#